data_AF-A0A4S2JXB3-F1
#
_entry.id   AF-A0A4S2JXB3-F1
#
_cell.length_a   1.000
_cell.length_b   1.000
_cell.length_c   1.000
_cell.angle_alpha   90.00
_cell.angle_beta   90.00
_cell.angle_gamma   90.00
#
_symmetry.space_group_name_H-M   'P 1'
#
loop_
_entity.id
_entity.type
_entity.pdbx_description
1 polymer ?
#
loop_
_entity_poly.entity_id
_entity_poly.type
_entity_poly.pdbx_seq_one_letter_code
_entity_poly.pdbx_strand_id
1 'polypeptide(L)'
;MTSATMIDRVSRFVLQMRKRSKRISGHQRYAIRHSSTQRPPRDGNILEHLSDRSVLRVSGNEASTFLQGLITNDMKYLDEGAPNIYTLFLNIRGRVMCDAIVYKSEESNLYYVECDSLIIDSLQRHLKMYRVRRKIDIEHVGDKINVWSMFGSTKHLDNGVAATETGKHKLEGMIFPCGKLNSKASKFVDNVMIYEDPRLPDLGLRILAESQISRHEIIKHLDADIPPSESLADYKAFRYKLGVGEGAHDLPPGKALPLEINCDYLHGVSFRKGCYIGQELTARTYHTGVVRKRLMPLLFDNVIDNVIDKSLAYDEKILNESGNAVGKFRGCVAKYGLGLMRINESLSARQLNVSGINVRVVKPAWKKEEDLVSTPAGKSGINERTQQDTSTSQQTATNVGGTFTCSFCPLKEHYDYKGVRPPFARQLVYSEECYVMKDPFSLPNRGQILVLGANCSVCEHAVCLGCSIFYTRRFCPKCASSNMQYLPPQLHSRIRNLTKQADS
;
A
#
# COMPACT_ATOMS: atom_id res chain seq x y z
N MET A 1 40.16 10.45 37.34
CA MET A 1 39.87 9.02 37.54
C MET A 1 38.43 8.92 37.99
N THR A 2 37.51 8.95 37.03
CA THR A 2 36.09 9.17 37.29
C THR A 2 35.28 7.95 36.87
N SER A 3 34.44 7.56 37.82
CA SER A 3 33.08 7.05 37.59
C SER A 3 32.94 5.60 37.18
N ALA A 4 33.21 4.72 38.16
CA ALA A 4 32.24 3.69 38.45
C ALA A 4 30.97 4.36 39.00
N THR A 5 29.81 4.02 38.43
CA THR A 5 28.54 3.63 39.08
C THR A 5 27.32 4.07 38.27
N MET A 6 26.94 3.24 37.29
CA MET A 6 25.53 2.92 37.01
C MET A 6 25.42 1.64 36.17
N ILE A 7 26.22 0.63 36.56
CA ILE A 7 26.14 -0.75 36.05
C ILE A 7 25.48 -1.56 37.15
N ASP A 8 24.15 -1.57 37.18
CA ASP A 8 23.35 -2.70 37.69
C ASP A 8 21.89 -2.53 37.23
N ARG A 9 21.47 -3.19 36.13
CA ARG A 9 20.06 -3.59 35.86
C ARG A 9 19.70 -4.29 34.55
N VAL A 10 20.61 -4.70 33.66
CA VAL A 10 20.19 -5.37 32.38
C VAL A 10 20.92 -6.68 32.07
N SER A 11 21.20 -7.52 33.08
CA SER A 11 21.87 -8.83 32.89
C SER A 11 21.03 -10.05 33.27
N ARG A 12 19.70 -10.00 33.23
CA ARG A 12 18.83 -11.09 33.73
C ARG A 12 17.94 -11.87 32.76
N PHE A 13 18.13 -11.83 31.44
CA PHE A 13 17.17 -12.54 30.56
C PHE A 13 17.69 -13.38 29.38
N VAL A 14 18.98 -13.73 29.28
CA VAL A 14 19.47 -14.46 28.08
C VAL A 14 20.22 -15.77 28.34
N LEU A 15 20.39 -16.25 29.57
CA LEU A 15 21.11 -17.51 29.80
C LEU A 15 20.41 -18.43 30.80
N GLN A 16 19.45 -19.22 30.30
CA GLN A 16 19.20 -20.55 30.85
C GLN A 16 18.64 -21.49 29.76
N MET A 17 19.17 -22.71 29.76
CA MET A 17 18.69 -23.91 29.06
C MET A 17 19.22 -24.18 27.63
N ARG A 18 20.55 -24.34 27.52
CA ARG A 18 21.12 -25.45 26.74
C ARG A 18 22.00 -26.30 27.65
N LYS A 19 21.46 -27.45 28.08
CA LYS A 19 22.14 -28.76 28.28
C LYS A 19 21.28 -29.68 29.16
N ARG A 20 20.68 -30.70 28.57
CA ARG A 20 20.89 -32.12 28.93
C ARG A 20 20.06 -33.04 28.04
N SER A 21 20.77 -33.87 27.28
CA SER A 21 20.23 -35.03 26.58
C SER A 21 20.11 -36.20 27.57
N LYS A 22 18.98 -36.92 27.54
CA LYS A 22 18.92 -38.40 27.55
C LYS A 22 17.49 -38.90 27.33
N ARG A 23 17.40 -39.96 26.51
CA ARG A 23 16.23 -40.78 26.16
C ARG A 23 15.40 -41.20 27.38
N ILE A 24 14.08 -41.30 27.23
CA ILE A 24 13.24 -42.45 27.62
C ILE A 24 11.90 -42.35 26.86
N SER A 25 11.42 -43.54 26.50
CA SER A 25 10.24 -43.97 25.76
C SER A 25 8.87 -43.51 26.29
N GLY A 26 7.85 -43.64 25.42
CA GLY A 26 6.50 -44.02 25.85
C GLY A 26 5.43 -42.97 25.63
N HIS A 27 4.35 -43.39 24.97
CA HIS A 27 3.16 -42.61 24.64
C HIS A 27 2.53 -41.87 25.83
N GLN A 28 2.04 -40.64 25.60
CA GLN A 28 0.61 -40.35 25.75
C GLN A 28 0.23 -39.01 25.11
N ARG A 29 -0.80 -39.07 24.27
CA ARG A 29 -1.44 -37.92 23.62
C ARG A 29 -2.03 -36.99 24.67
N TYR A 30 -1.67 -35.72 24.64
CA TYR A 30 -2.51 -34.64 25.17
C TYR A 30 -2.59 -33.50 24.16
N ALA A 31 -3.82 -33.26 23.72
CA ALA A 31 -4.20 -32.28 22.71
C ALA A 31 -3.99 -30.86 23.24
N ILE A 32 -3.27 -30.04 22.48
CA ILE A 32 -3.28 -28.58 22.63
C ILE A 32 -4.11 -28.04 21.46
N ARG A 33 -5.33 -27.59 21.78
CA ARG A 33 -6.23 -26.92 20.84
C ARG A 33 -5.57 -25.63 20.35
N HIS A 34 -5.21 -25.60 19.07
CA HIS A 34 -4.76 -24.38 18.40
C HIS A 34 -5.95 -23.46 18.14
N SER A 35 -5.86 -22.23 18.65
CA SER A 35 -6.69 -21.10 18.23
C SER A 35 -6.35 -20.75 16.79
N SER A 36 -7.14 -21.27 15.87
CA SER A 36 -7.17 -20.88 14.46
C SER A 36 -7.47 -19.39 14.34
N THR A 37 -6.58 -18.63 13.71
CA THR A 37 -7.01 -17.42 13.00
C THR A 37 -8.04 -17.85 11.97
N GLN A 38 -9.29 -17.48 12.22
CA GLN A 38 -10.45 -17.93 11.47
C GLN A 38 -10.29 -17.52 10.00
N ARG A 39 -10.07 -18.52 9.14
CA ARG A 39 -10.23 -18.41 7.69
C ARG A 39 -11.72 -18.13 7.42
N PRO A 40 -12.09 -17.24 6.49
CA PRO A 40 -13.48 -17.07 6.11
C PRO A 40 -14.06 -18.43 5.65
N PRO A 41 -15.37 -18.68 5.84
CA PRO A 41 -16.00 -19.95 5.50
C PRO A 41 -15.83 -20.22 4.00
N ARG A 42 -15.25 -21.38 3.66
CA ARG A 42 -14.96 -21.79 2.27
C ARG A 42 -16.18 -22.45 1.65
N ASP A 43 -17.00 -21.66 0.97
CA ASP A 43 -18.00 -22.12 0.03
C ASP A 43 -17.61 -21.60 -1.38
N GLY A 44 -17.27 -22.53 -2.26
CA GLY A 44 -17.01 -22.38 -3.70
C GLY A 44 -16.05 -21.27 -4.13
N ASN A 45 -14.73 -21.48 -4.05
CA ASN A 45 -13.79 -20.65 -4.83
C ASN A 45 -14.10 -20.78 -6.33
N ILE A 46 -13.91 -19.72 -7.10
CA ILE A 46 -14.07 -19.72 -8.56
C ILE A 46 -12.70 -19.44 -9.16
N LEU A 47 -12.29 -20.29 -10.10
CA LEU A 47 -11.12 -20.05 -10.94
C LEU A 47 -11.62 -19.52 -12.29
N GLU A 48 -11.07 -18.42 -12.80
CA GLU A 48 -11.51 -17.81 -14.05
C GLU A 48 -10.30 -17.43 -14.91
N HIS A 49 -10.37 -17.73 -16.21
CA HIS A 49 -9.39 -17.29 -17.18
C HIS A 49 -9.70 -15.85 -17.59
N LEU A 50 -8.75 -14.95 -17.40
CA LEU A 50 -8.91 -13.53 -17.71
C LEU A 50 -8.42 -13.24 -19.13
N SER A 51 -9.26 -13.55 -20.11
CA SER A 51 -8.92 -13.39 -21.55
C SER A 51 -8.71 -11.93 -21.97
N ASP A 52 -9.17 -10.97 -21.17
CA ASP A 52 -8.95 -9.54 -21.34
C ASP A 52 -7.60 -9.06 -20.78
N ARG A 53 -6.80 -9.97 -20.20
CA ARG A 53 -5.47 -9.68 -19.65
C ARG A 53 -4.39 -10.38 -20.47
N SER A 54 -3.25 -9.72 -20.60
CA SER A 54 -2.09 -10.21 -21.34
C SER A 54 -0.80 -9.77 -20.66
N VAL A 55 0.31 -10.40 -21.00
CA VAL A 55 1.59 -10.25 -20.30
C VAL A 55 2.71 -9.82 -21.24
N LEU A 56 3.52 -8.84 -20.80
CA LEU A 56 4.85 -8.57 -21.36
C LEU A 56 5.92 -9.21 -20.50
N ARG A 57 6.90 -9.85 -21.14
CA ARG A 57 8.14 -10.30 -20.53
C ARG A 57 9.19 -9.21 -20.71
N VAL A 58 9.72 -8.69 -19.61
CA VAL A 58 10.76 -7.64 -19.58
C VAL A 58 11.99 -8.20 -18.90
N SER A 59 13.08 -8.38 -19.65
CA SER A 59 14.31 -9.01 -19.14
C SER A 59 15.57 -8.23 -19.46
N GLY A 60 16.58 -8.33 -18.59
CA GLY A 60 17.89 -7.71 -18.77
C GLY A 60 18.37 -6.96 -17.54
N ASN A 61 19.69 -6.78 -17.39
CA ASN A 61 20.31 -6.27 -16.17
C ASN A 61 19.82 -4.89 -15.71
N GLU A 62 19.27 -4.09 -16.64
CA GLU A 62 18.73 -2.76 -16.36
C GLU A 62 17.20 -2.74 -16.25
N ALA A 63 16.52 -3.89 -16.29
CA ALA A 63 15.05 -3.97 -16.31
C ALA A 63 14.41 -3.33 -15.07
N SER A 64 14.96 -3.57 -13.87
CA SER A 64 14.44 -2.98 -12.62
C SER A 64 14.54 -1.45 -12.64
N THR A 65 15.72 -0.91 -12.93
CA THR A 65 15.95 0.55 -12.98
C THR A 65 15.20 1.22 -14.13
N PHE A 66 14.97 0.51 -15.22
CA PHE A 66 14.16 0.95 -16.34
C PHE A 66 12.68 1.08 -15.97
N LEU A 67 12.08 0.02 -15.41
CA LEU A 67 10.68 0.04 -14.95
C LEU A 67 10.49 1.07 -13.83
N GLN A 68 11.47 1.23 -12.94
CA GLN A 68 11.45 2.22 -11.87
C GLN A 68 11.19 3.65 -12.37
N GLY A 69 11.63 4.02 -13.57
CA GLY A 69 11.38 5.34 -14.15
C GLY A 69 10.03 5.50 -14.87
N LEU A 70 9.31 4.41 -15.10
CA LEU A 70 8.11 4.40 -15.96
C LEU A 70 6.82 4.07 -15.21
N ILE A 71 6.93 3.41 -14.07
CA ILE A 71 5.77 2.97 -13.28
C ILE A 71 5.52 3.91 -12.09
N THR A 72 4.28 4.02 -11.62
CA THR A 72 3.92 4.83 -10.43
C THR A 72 4.36 4.23 -9.09
N ASN A 73 4.57 2.92 -9.01
CA ASN A 73 4.98 2.22 -7.79
C ASN A 73 6.50 1.97 -7.70
N ASP A 74 7.02 1.50 -6.57
CA ASP A 74 8.47 1.35 -6.33
C ASP A 74 8.96 -0.07 -6.58
N MET A 75 9.86 -0.25 -7.56
CA MET A 75 10.51 -1.53 -7.84
C MET A 75 11.34 -2.06 -6.67
N LYS A 76 11.77 -1.19 -5.74
CA LYS A 76 12.48 -1.61 -4.53
C LYS A 76 11.69 -2.60 -3.69
N TYR A 77 10.36 -2.56 -3.73
CA TYR A 77 9.56 -3.55 -3.02
C TYR A 77 9.81 -4.97 -3.54
N LEU A 78 9.99 -5.13 -4.87
CA LEU A 78 10.36 -6.42 -5.46
C LEU A 78 11.80 -6.81 -5.12
N ASP A 79 12.72 -5.84 -5.03
CA ASP A 79 14.10 -6.08 -4.61
C ASP A 79 14.18 -6.52 -3.13
N GLU A 80 13.29 -6.00 -2.29
CA GLU A 80 13.16 -6.30 -0.85
C GLU A 80 12.39 -7.61 -0.56
N GLY A 81 11.87 -8.28 -1.59
CA GLY A 81 11.29 -9.62 -1.49
C GLY A 81 9.80 -9.72 -1.77
N ALA A 82 9.12 -8.63 -2.16
CA ALA A 82 7.75 -8.74 -2.65
C ALA A 82 7.72 -9.55 -3.97
N PRO A 83 6.77 -10.47 -4.16
CA PRO A 83 6.68 -11.28 -5.36
C PRO A 83 5.98 -10.54 -6.51
N ASN A 84 5.12 -9.56 -6.20
CA ASN A 84 4.43 -8.73 -7.18
C ASN A 84 4.07 -7.35 -6.60
N ILE A 85 3.71 -6.41 -7.48
CA ILE A 85 3.21 -5.07 -7.13
C ILE A 85 2.15 -4.60 -8.13
N TYR A 86 1.12 -3.90 -7.65
CA TYR A 86 0.22 -3.14 -8.50
C TYR A 86 0.85 -1.80 -8.89
N THR A 87 0.64 -1.34 -10.11
CA THR A 87 1.16 -0.05 -10.57
C THR A 87 0.35 0.48 -11.75
N LEU A 88 0.62 1.73 -12.13
CA LEU A 88 0.10 2.35 -13.34
C LEU A 88 1.26 2.79 -14.24
N PHE A 89 0.98 2.88 -15.53
CA PHE A 89 1.77 3.66 -16.49
C PHE A 89 1.03 4.95 -16.80
N LEU A 90 1.74 6.08 -16.75
CA LEU A 90 1.16 7.39 -17.03
C LEU A 90 1.72 7.98 -18.32
N ASN A 91 0.94 8.85 -18.93
CA ASN A 91 1.46 9.74 -19.95
C ASN A 91 2.18 10.93 -19.31
N ILE A 92 2.88 11.72 -20.14
CA ILE A 92 3.59 12.94 -19.71
C ILE A 92 2.67 14.00 -19.06
N ARG A 93 1.34 13.90 -19.25
CA ARG A 93 0.35 14.80 -18.62
C ARG A 93 -0.13 14.29 -17.26
N GLY A 94 0.41 13.18 -16.75
CA GLY A 94 0.01 12.57 -15.49
C GLY A 94 -1.37 11.92 -15.52
N ARG A 95 -1.82 11.44 -16.69
CA ARG A 95 -3.05 10.65 -16.84
C ARG A 95 -2.71 9.18 -17.05
N VAL A 96 -3.57 8.32 -16.52
CA VAL A 96 -3.40 6.86 -16.58
C VAL A 96 -3.47 6.38 -18.02
N MET A 97 -2.42 5.74 -18.50
CA MET A 97 -2.40 5.03 -19.78
C MET A 97 -2.92 3.60 -19.62
N CYS A 98 -2.44 2.90 -18.60
CA CYS A 98 -2.97 1.60 -18.19
C CYS A 98 -2.66 1.30 -16.72
N ASP A 99 -3.47 0.43 -16.15
CA ASP A 99 -3.15 -0.34 -14.96
C ASP A 99 -2.28 -1.55 -15.30
N ALA A 100 -1.42 -1.95 -14.36
CA ALA A 100 -0.58 -3.12 -14.52
C ALA A 100 -0.28 -3.80 -13.18
N ILE A 101 -0.02 -5.11 -13.23
CA ILE A 101 0.63 -5.85 -12.13
C ILE A 101 2.00 -6.29 -12.62
N VAL A 102 3.04 -5.97 -11.85
CA VAL A 102 4.41 -6.40 -12.13
C VAL A 102 4.74 -7.57 -11.21
N TYR A 103 5.15 -8.69 -11.80
CA TYR A 103 5.56 -9.91 -11.10
C TYR A 103 7.06 -10.11 -11.25
N LYS A 104 7.71 -10.49 -10.15
CA LYS A 104 9.11 -10.90 -10.14
C LYS A 104 9.19 -12.40 -10.47
N SER A 105 10.05 -12.76 -11.42
CA SER A 105 10.36 -14.16 -11.71
C SER A 105 11.43 -14.70 -10.74
N GLU A 106 11.55 -16.02 -10.65
CA GLU A 106 12.69 -16.67 -9.99
C GLU A 106 14.00 -16.40 -10.76
N GLU A 107 13.90 -16.18 -12.08
CA GLU A 107 15.04 -15.77 -12.90
C GLU A 107 15.48 -14.34 -12.57
N SER A 108 16.80 -14.16 -12.39
CA SER A 108 17.37 -12.85 -12.11
C SER A 108 17.09 -11.86 -13.24
N ASN A 109 16.70 -10.64 -12.88
CA ASN A 109 16.45 -9.54 -13.82
C ASN A 109 15.34 -9.81 -14.84
N LEU A 110 14.35 -10.62 -14.48
CA LEU A 110 13.20 -10.93 -15.30
C LEU A 110 11.89 -10.58 -14.59
N TYR A 111 11.04 -9.84 -15.30
CA TYR A 111 9.75 -9.38 -14.80
C TYR A 111 8.65 -9.66 -15.81
N TYR A 112 7.48 -10.02 -15.30
CA TYR A 112 6.26 -10.09 -16.09
C TYR A 112 5.41 -8.86 -15.77
N VAL A 113 4.91 -8.19 -16.80
CA VAL A 113 4.03 -7.02 -16.68
C VAL A 113 2.68 -7.39 -17.28
N GLU A 114 1.70 -7.67 -16.42
CA GLU A 114 0.33 -7.93 -16.82
C GLU A 114 -0.40 -6.59 -17.03
N CYS A 115 -1.08 -6.44 -18.16
CA CYS A 115 -2.04 -5.36 -18.39
C CYS A 115 -3.20 -5.84 -19.29
N ASP A 116 -4.11 -4.93 -19.61
CA ASP A 116 -5.21 -5.19 -20.55
C ASP A 116 -4.70 -5.59 -21.95
N SER A 117 -5.29 -6.63 -22.54
CA SER A 117 -4.92 -7.15 -23.86
C SER A 117 -5.14 -6.15 -24.99
N LEU A 118 -6.10 -5.22 -24.86
CA LEU A 118 -6.30 -4.13 -25.82
C LEU A 118 -5.20 -3.06 -25.76
N ILE A 119 -4.46 -2.99 -24.65
CA ILE A 119 -3.43 -1.95 -24.42
C ILE A 119 -2.00 -2.51 -24.55
N ILE A 120 -1.83 -3.83 -24.54
CA ILE A 120 -0.53 -4.51 -24.48
C ILE A 120 0.46 -4.03 -25.55
N ASP A 121 0.04 -3.90 -26.82
CA ASP A 121 0.88 -3.43 -27.92
C ASP A 121 1.28 -1.96 -27.74
N SER A 122 0.35 -1.16 -27.24
CA SER A 122 0.61 0.26 -26.96
C SER A 122 1.58 0.42 -25.80
N LEU A 123 1.45 -0.41 -24.77
CA LEU A 123 2.41 -0.46 -23.67
C LEU A 123 3.78 -0.93 -24.16
N GLN A 124 3.85 -1.99 -24.99
CA GLN A 124 5.12 -2.48 -25.54
C GLN A 124 5.83 -1.40 -26.36
N ARG A 125 5.10 -0.68 -27.22
CA ARG A 125 5.63 0.46 -27.99
C ARG A 125 6.11 1.59 -27.07
N HIS A 126 5.34 1.91 -26.03
CA HIS A 126 5.72 2.90 -25.02
C HIS A 126 7.04 2.51 -24.33
N LEU A 127 7.16 1.28 -23.83
CA LEU A 127 8.40 0.80 -23.22
C LEU A 127 9.57 0.82 -24.21
N LYS A 128 9.38 0.35 -25.46
CA LYS A 128 10.41 0.38 -26.50
C LYS A 128 10.92 1.79 -26.80
N MET A 129 10.06 2.81 -26.74
CA MET A 129 10.44 4.22 -26.90
C MET A 129 11.45 4.68 -25.82
N TYR A 130 11.26 4.28 -24.56
CA TYR A 130 12.15 4.66 -23.45
C TYR A 130 13.37 3.73 -23.27
N ARG A 131 13.37 2.58 -23.95
CA ARG A 131 14.43 1.55 -23.86
C ARG A 131 15.77 1.97 -24.48
N VAL A 132 15.81 3.04 -25.28
CA VAL A 132 16.96 3.42 -26.14
C VAL A 132 18.32 3.26 -25.43
N ARG A 133 19.24 2.54 -26.07
CA ARG A 133 20.60 2.18 -25.58
C ARG A 133 20.68 1.27 -24.35
N ARG A 134 19.56 0.82 -23.78
CA ARG A 134 19.55 -0.16 -22.67
C ARG A 134 19.52 -1.58 -23.21
N LYS A 135 20.26 -2.48 -22.56
CA LYS A 135 20.28 -3.92 -22.87
C LYS A 135 19.09 -4.62 -22.21
N ILE A 136 17.90 -4.31 -22.69
CA ILE A 136 16.64 -4.85 -22.18
C ILE A 136 15.88 -5.48 -23.35
N ASP A 137 15.33 -6.66 -23.13
CA ASP A 137 14.40 -7.33 -24.03
C ASP A 137 12.96 -7.17 -23.54
N ILE A 138 12.03 -6.92 -24.48
CA ILE A 138 10.63 -6.60 -24.21
C ILE A 138 9.76 -7.37 -25.20
N GLU A 139 9.25 -8.51 -24.75
CA GLU A 139 8.49 -9.47 -25.55
C GLU A 139 7.03 -9.48 -25.09
N HIS A 140 6.10 -9.56 -26.03
CA HIS A 140 4.70 -9.86 -25.72
C HIS A 140 4.53 -11.38 -25.72
N VAL A 141 4.06 -11.93 -24.60
CA VAL A 141 3.99 -13.38 -24.35
C VAL A 141 2.56 -13.84 -24.03
N GLY A 142 1.54 -13.12 -24.49
CA GLY A 142 0.13 -13.44 -24.23
C GLY A 142 -0.37 -14.71 -24.95
N ASP A 143 0.36 -15.17 -25.95
CA ASP A 143 0.18 -16.47 -26.62
C ASP A 143 0.79 -17.64 -25.83
N LYS A 144 1.79 -17.34 -24.98
CA LYS A 144 2.55 -18.31 -24.18
C LYS A 144 2.10 -18.37 -22.72
N ILE A 145 1.54 -17.30 -22.18
CA ILE A 145 1.16 -17.18 -20.76
C ILE A 145 -0.27 -16.67 -20.65
N ASN A 146 -1.12 -17.48 -20.01
CA ASN A 146 -2.50 -17.15 -19.66
C ASN A 146 -2.58 -16.59 -18.24
N VAL A 147 -3.47 -15.62 -18.03
CA VAL A 147 -3.71 -14.99 -16.73
C VAL A 147 -5.01 -15.54 -16.14
N TRP A 148 -4.97 -16.00 -14.89
CA TRP A 148 -6.14 -16.51 -14.19
C TRP A 148 -6.33 -15.81 -12.85
N SER A 149 -7.57 -15.82 -12.36
CA SER A 149 -7.94 -15.37 -11.03
C SER A 149 -8.61 -16.48 -10.25
N MET A 150 -8.24 -16.67 -8.98
CA MET A 150 -9.02 -17.47 -8.04
C MET A 150 -9.59 -16.59 -6.95
N PHE A 151 -10.91 -16.54 -6.82
CA PHE A 151 -11.62 -15.65 -5.88
C PHE A 151 -12.83 -16.34 -5.25
N GLY A 152 -13.36 -15.79 -4.15
CA GLY A 152 -14.51 -16.37 -3.46
C GLY A 152 -15.83 -16.14 -4.19
N SER A 153 -16.81 -17.05 -4.02
CA SER A 153 -18.14 -16.87 -4.60
C SER A 153 -18.84 -15.61 -4.07
N THR A 154 -19.51 -14.89 -4.97
CA THR A 154 -20.29 -13.67 -4.67
C THR A 154 -21.41 -13.89 -3.65
N LYS A 155 -21.86 -15.15 -3.45
CA LYS A 155 -22.96 -15.53 -2.53
C LYS A 155 -22.69 -15.20 -1.06
N HIS A 156 -21.42 -15.18 -0.62
CA HIS A 156 -21.08 -14.94 0.80
C HIS A 156 -21.04 -13.48 1.20
N LEU A 157 -21.11 -12.58 0.24
CA LEU A 157 -20.98 -11.14 0.47
C LEU A 157 -22.33 -10.41 0.41
N ASP A 158 -23.44 -11.12 0.21
CA ASP A 158 -24.81 -10.56 0.18
C ASP A 158 -25.49 -10.61 1.55
N ASN A 159 -25.00 -11.44 2.48
CA ASN A 159 -25.35 -11.33 3.88
C ASN A 159 -24.56 -10.15 4.44
N GLY A 160 -25.26 -9.05 4.75
CA GLY A 160 -24.66 -7.85 5.31
C GLY A 160 -23.69 -8.19 6.43
N VAL A 161 -22.40 -8.16 6.12
CA VAL A 161 -21.35 -8.29 7.12
C VAL A 161 -21.34 -6.94 7.84
N ALA A 162 -22.18 -6.87 8.87
CA ALA A 162 -21.82 -6.14 10.07
C ALA A 162 -20.35 -6.46 10.33
N ALA A 163 -19.52 -5.43 10.33
CA ALA A 163 -18.10 -5.50 10.61
C ALA A 163 -17.88 -6.36 11.87
N THR A 164 -17.64 -7.66 11.67
CA THR A 164 -17.10 -8.50 12.73
C THR A 164 -15.75 -7.90 13.04
N GLU A 165 -15.56 -7.57 14.32
CA GLU A 165 -14.44 -6.85 14.93
C GLU A 165 -13.12 -7.62 14.86
N THR A 166 -12.76 -8.15 13.69
CA THR A 166 -11.44 -8.68 13.40
C THR A 166 -10.59 -7.56 12.80
N GLY A 167 -9.99 -6.77 13.69
CA GLY A 167 -8.81 -5.95 13.41
C GLY A 167 -9.08 -4.66 12.63
N LYS A 168 -9.29 -3.56 13.36
CA LYS A 168 -9.06 -2.20 12.86
C LYS A 168 -7.58 -2.06 12.44
N HIS A 169 -7.24 -2.49 11.24
CA HIS A 169 -5.93 -2.24 10.66
C HIS A 169 -5.91 -0.83 10.09
N LYS A 170 -5.14 0.08 10.72
CA LYS A 170 -4.80 1.38 10.14
C LYS A 170 -4.05 1.12 8.83
N LEU A 171 -4.73 1.29 7.69
CA LEU A 171 -4.24 1.05 6.33
C LEU A 171 -3.19 2.07 5.84
N GLU A 172 -2.54 2.80 6.74
CA GLU A 172 -1.53 3.80 6.40
C GLU A 172 -0.14 3.26 6.70
N GLY A 173 0.67 3.08 5.65
CA GLY A 173 2.03 2.56 5.79
C GLY A 173 2.12 1.06 6.09
N MET A 174 0.99 0.34 6.20
CA MET A 174 0.96 -1.12 6.16
C MET A 174 1.01 -1.56 4.69
N ILE A 175 2.22 -1.75 4.19
CA ILE A 175 2.47 -2.75 3.15
C ILE A 175 1.98 -4.06 3.79
N PHE A 176 0.96 -4.72 3.23
CA PHE A 176 0.79 -6.14 3.54
C PHE A 176 2.17 -6.76 3.42
N PRO A 177 2.67 -7.55 4.38
CA PRO A 177 3.94 -8.22 4.22
C PRO A 177 3.78 -9.26 3.11
N CYS A 178 3.76 -8.81 1.85
CA CYS A 178 4.19 -9.55 0.70
C CYS A 178 5.66 -9.90 0.97
N GLY A 179 5.85 -11.02 1.65
CA GLY A 179 7.16 -11.49 2.08
C GLY A 179 7.53 -11.10 3.52
N LYS A 180 6.87 -11.69 4.54
CA LYS A 180 7.72 -12.22 5.63
C LYS A 180 8.69 -13.21 4.99
N LEU A 181 9.91 -13.29 5.53
CA LEU A 181 11.02 -14.21 5.18
C LEU A 181 10.67 -15.73 5.22
N ASN A 182 9.39 -16.10 5.13
CA ASN A 182 8.80 -17.44 5.11
C ASN A 182 7.51 -17.52 4.23
N SER A 183 7.30 -16.63 3.26
CA SER A 183 6.06 -16.67 2.45
C SER A 183 6.08 -17.82 1.45
N LYS A 184 5.33 -18.87 1.76
CA LYS A 184 4.85 -19.91 0.83
C LYS A 184 3.94 -19.37 -0.31
N ALA A 185 3.99 -18.06 -0.62
CA ALA A 185 2.96 -17.36 -1.39
C ALA A 185 3.27 -17.22 -2.89
N SER A 186 4.51 -17.47 -3.30
CA SER A 186 4.87 -17.72 -4.70
C SER A 186 5.23 -19.19 -4.84
N LYS A 187 4.28 -19.97 -5.38
CA LYS A 187 4.50 -21.37 -5.73
C LYS A 187 4.83 -21.38 -7.22
N PHE A 188 6.04 -21.79 -7.57
CA PHE A 188 6.40 -22.16 -8.94
C PHE A 188 6.31 -23.68 -9.01
N VAL A 189 5.30 -24.19 -9.71
CA VAL A 189 5.12 -25.64 -9.90
C VAL A 189 4.75 -25.85 -11.35
N ASP A 190 5.55 -26.65 -12.05
CA ASP A 190 5.21 -27.13 -13.40
C ASP A 190 4.71 -26.01 -14.34
N ASN A 191 5.43 -24.87 -14.33
CA ASN A 191 5.15 -23.67 -15.15
C ASN A 191 3.89 -22.87 -14.77
N VAL A 192 3.44 -23.01 -13.52
CA VAL A 192 2.37 -22.20 -12.92
C VAL A 192 2.96 -21.32 -11.82
N MET A 193 2.75 -20.02 -11.94
CA MET A 193 3.11 -19.00 -10.96
C MET A 193 1.85 -18.49 -10.25
N ILE A 194 1.78 -18.67 -8.93
CA ILE A 194 0.62 -18.28 -8.12
C ILE A 194 1.02 -17.13 -7.20
N TYR A 195 0.19 -16.10 -7.12
CA TYR A 195 0.42 -14.91 -6.30
C TYR A 195 -0.86 -14.47 -5.59
N GLU A 196 -0.74 -13.81 -4.44
CA GLU A 196 -1.85 -13.00 -3.90
C GLU A 196 -2.02 -11.75 -4.77
N ASP A 197 -3.27 -11.29 -4.96
CA ASP A 197 -3.51 -10.04 -5.68
C ASP A 197 -2.98 -8.85 -4.86
N PRO A 198 -2.08 -8.02 -5.43
CA PRO A 198 -1.40 -6.97 -4.68
C PRO A 198 -2.30 -5.76 -4.36
N ARG A 199 -3.52 -5.71 -4.89
CA ARG A 199 -4.44 -4.59 -4.69
C ARG A 199 -5.26 -4.76 -3.43
N LEU A 200 -5.86 -5.94 -3.24
CA LEU A 200 -6.72 -6.29 -2.11
C LEU A 200 -6.65 -7.81 -1.85
N PRO A 201 -6.55 -8.27 -0.59
CA PRO A 201 -6.64 -9.69 -0.27
C PRO A 201 -7.95 -10.35 -0.72
N ASP A 202 -9.05 -9.59 -0.71
CA ASP A 202 -10.37 -10.08 -1.11
C ASP A 202 -10.45 -10.43 -2.61
N LEU A 203 -9.55 -9.91 -3.45
CA LEU A 203 -9.45 -10.29 -4.86
C LEU A 203 -8.87 -11.70 -5.07
N GLY A 204 -8.34 -12.30 -4.00
CA GLY A 204 -7.85 -13.67 -3.98
C GLY A 204 -6.48 -13.79 -4.65
N LEU A 205 -6.34 -14.80 -5.51
CA LEU A 205 -5.07 -15.13 -6.15
C LEU A 205 -5.05 -14.70 -7.62
N ARG A 206 -3.88 -14.22 -8.05
CA ARG A 206 -3.48 -14.01 -9.44
C ARG A 206 -2.54 -15.13 -9.86
N ILE A 207 -2.80 -15.73 -11.02
CA ILE A 207 -2.05 -16.91 -11.48
C ILE A 207 -1.60 -16.66 -12.92
N LEU A 208 -0.30 -16.84 -13.19
CA LEU A 208 0.26 -16.87 -14.53
C LEU A 208 0.61 -18.32 -14.86
N ALA A 209 0.03 -18.88 -15.92
CA ALA A 209 0.28 -20.26 -16.32
C ALA A 209 0.65 -20.30 -17.79
N GLU A 210 1.60 -21.16 -18.18
CA GLU A 210 1.89 -21.39 -19.60
C GLU A 210 0.62 -21.84 -20.35
N SER A 211 0.48 -21.45 -21.61
CA SER A 211 -0.79 -21.52 -22.33
C SER A 211 -1.29 -22.95 -22.61
N GLN A 212 -0.38 -23.93 -22.60
CA GLN A 212 -0.72 -25.35 -22.70
C GLN A 212 -1.21 -25.96 -21.37
N ILE A 213 -1.01 -25.29 -20.23
CA ILE A 213 -1.45 -25.79 -18.93
C ILE A 213 -2.96 -25.67 -18.81
N SER A 214 -3.62 -26.80 -18.56
CA SER A 214 -5.06 -26.87 -18.45
C SER A 214 -5.57 -26.31 -17.11
N ARG A 215 -6.83 -25.85 -17.09
CA ARG A 215 -7.53 -25.46 -15.85
C ARG A 215 -7.43 -26.54 -14.76
N HIS A 216 -7.52 -27.81 -15.15
CA HIS A 216 -7.45 -28.94 -14.23
C HIS A 216 -6.07 -29.08 -13.57
N GLU A 217 -4.99 -28.83 -14.32
CA GLU A 217 -3.62 -28.84 -13.78
C GLU A 217 -3.40 -27.66 -12.83
N ILE A 218 -3.86 -26.46 -13.18
CA ILE A 218 -3.82 -25.30 -12.27
C ILE A 218 -4.51 -25.65 -10.94
N ILE A 219 -5.68 -26.29 -10.98
CA ILE A 219 -6.42 -26.72 -9.79
C ILE A 219 -5.61 -27.70 -8.92
N LYS A 220 -4.88 -28.64 -9.53
CA LYS A 220 -4.01 -29.57 -8.78
C LYS A 220 -2.90 -28.85 -8.02
N HIS A 221 -2.40 -27.73 -8.55
CA HIS A 221 -1.33 -26.96 -7.92
C HIS A 221 -1.83 -26.00 -6.83
N LEU A 222 -3.12 -25.68 -6.84
CA LEU A 222 -3.79 -24.91 -5.80
C LEU A 222 -4.00 -25.80 -4.56
N ASP A 223 -3.56 -25.35 -3.38
CA ASP A 223 -3.81 -26.03 -2.09
C ASP A 223 -5.29 -25.83 -1.66
N ALA A 224 -6.23 -26.21 -2.52
CA ALA A 224 -7.66 -26.04 -2.30
C ALA A 224 -8.28 -27.37 -1.86
N ASP A 225 -8.74 -27.43 -0.61
CA ASP A 225 -9.49 -28.57 -0.05
C ASP A 225 -10.84 -28.80 -0.77
N ILE A 226 -11.28 -27.84 -1.59
CA ILE A 226 -12.52 -27.86 -2.35
C ILE A 226 -12.19 -27.42 -3.79
N PRO A 227 -12.48 -28.22 -4.82
CA PRO A 227 -12.25 -27.82 -6.21
C PRO A 227 -13.08 -26.58 -6.54
N PRO A 228 -12.55 -25.66 -7.38
CA PRO A 228 -13.32 -24.49 -7.77
C PRO A 228 -14.66 -24.85 -8.42
N SER A 229 -15.68 -24.05 -8.13
CA SER A 229 -17.02 -24.24 -8.69
C SER A 229 -17.03 -24.15 -10.22
N GLU A 230 -17.87 -24.97 -10.86
CA GLU A 230 -18.18 -24.91 -12.30
C GLU A 230 -19.20 -23.81 -12.66
N SER A 231 -19.63 -23.01 -11.68
CA SER A 231 -20.54 -21.87 -11.91
C SER A 231 -20.00 -20.93 -12.99
N LEU A 232 -20.91 -20.31 -13.77
CA LEU A 232 -20.59 -19.16 -14.63
C LEU A 232 -19.83 -18.14 -13.80
N ALA A 233 -18.55 -17.99 -14.14
CA ALA A 233 -17.59 -17.14 -13.45
C ALA A 233 -17.73 -15.71 -13.98
N ASP A 234 -17.72 -14.72 -13.07
CA ASP A 234 -17.77 -13.32 -13.45
C ASP A 234 -16.90 -12.48 -12.50
N TYR A 235 -15.60 -12.58 -12.71
CA TYR A 235 -14.58 -11.86 -11.96
C TYR A 235 -14.78 -10.34 -12.08
N LYS A 236 -15.35 -9.87 -13.19
CA LYS A 236 -15.70 -8.47 -13.40
C LYS A 236 -16.82 -8.03 -12.44
N ALA A 237 -17.90 -8.79 -12.31
CA ALA A 237 -18.95 -8.54 -11.33
C ALA A 237 -18.40 -8.54 -9.89
N PHE A 238 -17.48 -9.47 -9.58
CA PHE A 238 -16.83 -9.54 -8.27
C PHE A 238 -15.98 -8.30 -7.97
N ARG A 239 -15.14 -7.86 -8.92
CA ARG A 239 -14.37 -6.61 -8.80
C ARG A 239 -15.26 -5.37 -8.69
N TYR A 240 -16.35 -5.32 -9.45
CA TYR A 240 -17.31 -4.21 -9.40
C TYR A 240 -17.97 -4.12 -8.03
N LYS A 241 -18.31 -5.26 -7.42
CA LYS A 241 -18.79 -5.32 -6.03
C LYS A 241 -17.78 -4.71 -5.05
N LEU A 242 -16.49 -5.01 -5.24
CA LEU A 242 -15.40 -4.47 -4.40
C LEU A 242 -15.02 -3.02 -4.74
N GLY A 243 -15.52 -2.44 -5.84
CA GLY A 243 -15.16 -1.09 -6.26
C GLY A 243 -13.78 -0.99 -6.92
N VAL A 244 -13.29 -2.09 -7.51
CA VAL A 244 -11.97 -2.16 -8.17
C VAL A 244 -12.14 -2.08 -9.68
N GLY A 245 -11.56 -1.06 -10.31
CA GLY A 245 -11.47 -0.97 -11.77
C GLY A 245 -10.26 -1.70 -12.31
N GLU A 246 -10.40 -2.35 -13.46
CA GLU A 246 -9.33 -3.06 -14.15
C GLU A 246 -9.50 -2.93 -15.67
N GLY A 247 -8.40 -2.64 -16.37
CA GLY A 247 -8.38 -2.60 -17.83
C GLY A 247 -8.96 -1.34 -18.47
N ALA A 248 -8.85 -1.28 -19.80
CA ALA A 248 -9.11 -0.10 -20.61
C ALA A 248 -10.60 0.31 -20.65
N HIS A 249 -11.49 -0.65 -20.44
CA HIS A 249 -12.91 -0.37 -20.35
C HIS A 249 -13.21 0.46 -19.10
N ASP A 250 -12.76 0.01 -17.93
CA ASP A 250 -12.98 0.72 -16.67
C ASP A 250 -12.11 1.98 -16.58
N LEU A 251 -10.88 1.90 -17.08
CA LEU A 251 -9.80 2.88 -16.95
C LEU A 251 -9.29 3.34 -18.33
N PRO A 252 -10.10 4.10 -19.10
CA PRO A 252 -9.77 4.47 -20.47
C PRO A 252 -8.47 5.28 -20.54
N PRO A 253 -7.53 4.89 -21.43
CA PRO A 253 -6.22 5.53 -21.53
C PRO A 253 -6.32 7.05 -21.72
N GLY A 254 -5.50 7.77 -20.94
CA GLY A 254 -5.35 9.22 -21.01
C GLY A 254 -6.48 10.04 -20.38
N LYS A 255 -7.54 9.42 -19.83
CA LYS A 255 -8.68 10.16 -19.24
C LYS A 255 -8.52 10.43 -17.75
N ALA A 256 -8.36 9.38 -16.94
CA ALA A 256 -8.44 9.48 -15.49
C ALA A 256 -7.11 9.89 -14.83
N LEU A 257 -7.21 10.52 -13.65
CA LEU A 257 -6.09 10.69 -12.73
C LEU A 257 -5.83 9.42 -11.92
N PRO A 258 -4.58 9.15 -11.52
CA PRO A 258 -4.25 8.00 -10.65
C PRO A 258 -5.08 7.96 -9.36
N LEU A 259 -5.21 9.10 -8.67
CA LEU A 259 -5.97 9.19 -7.41
C LEU A 259 -7.49 9.10 -7.63
N GLU A 260 -7.99 9.43 -8.82
CA GLU A 260 -9.40 9.23 -9.16
C GLU A 260 -9.74 7.73 -9.30
N ILE A 261 -8.75 6.88 -9.55
CA ILE A 261 -8.93 5.42 -9.70
C ILE A 261 -8.43 4.64 -8.48
N ASN A 262 -8.30 5.34 -7.33
CA ASN A 262 -7.94 4.76 -6.03
C ASN A 262 -6.56 4.10 -5.97
N CYS A 263 -5.59 4.51 -6.80
CA CYS A 263 -4.26 3.89 -6.77
C CYS A 263 -3.52 4.08 -5.43
N ASP A 264 -3.85 5.14 -4.69
CA ASP A 264 -3.35 5.41 -3.34
C ASP A 264 -3.88 4.40 -2.31
N TYR A 265 -5.10 3.91 -2.49
CA TYR A 265 -5.69 2.90 -1.63
C TYR A 265 -5.39 1.46 -2.08
N LEU A 266 -5.17 1.25 -3.38
CA LEU A 266 -4.90 -0.06 -3.98
C LEU A 266 -3.39 -0.34 -4.11
N HIS A 267 -2.55 0.35 -3.34
CA HIS A 267 -1.09 0.17 -3.33
C HIS A 267 -0.41 0.37 -4.69
N GLY A 268 -1.00 1.16 -5.59
CA GLY A 268 -0.55 1.39 -6.96
C GLY A 268 0.42 2.55 -7.17
N VAL A 269 0.75 3.32 -6.12
CA VAL A 269 1.65 4.48 -6.22
C VAL A 269 2.55 4.59 -5.00
N SER A 270 3.82 4.93 -5.22
CA SER A 270 4.75 5.29 -4.15
C SER A 270 5.03 6.79 -4.20
N PHE A 271 4.80 7.47 -3.08
CA PHE A 271 5.16 8.89 -2.92
C PHE A 271 6.59 9.10 -2.38
N ARG A 272 7.32 8.01 -2.12
CA ARG A 272 8.70 8.03 -1.59
C ARG A 272 9.75 7.58 -2.59
N LYS A 273 9.34 7.15 -3.80
CA LYS A 273 10.24 6.73 -4.86
C LYS A 273 10.82 7.94 -5.63
N GLY A 274 11.84 7.66 -6.44
CA GLY A 274 12.41 8.65 -7.37
C GLY A 274 11.48 9.01 -8.53
N CYS A 275 11.99 9.83 -9.45
CA CYS A 275 11.20 10.38 -10.54
C CYS A 275 10.64 9.29 -11.48
N TYR A 276 9.39 9.50 -11.92
CA TYR A 276 8.75 8.68 -12.95
C TYR A 276 7.87 9.56 -13.86
N ILE A 277 7.52 9.06 -15.05
CA ILE A 277 6.72 9.80 -16.03
C ILE A 277 5.36 10.21 -15.45
N GLY A 278 5.02 11.50 -15.52
CA GLY A 278 3.72 12.03 -15.09
C GLY A 278 3.57 12.16 -13.56
N GLN A 279 4.67 12.11 -12.81
CA GLN A 279 4.67 12.22 -11.35
C GLN A 279 4.13 13.57 -10.84
N GLU A 280 4.44 14.68 -11.50
CA GLU A 280 4.25 16.04 -10.98
C GLU A 280 2.78 16.31 -10.65
N LEU A 281 1.87 15.90 -11.53
CA LEU A 281 0.45 16.10 -11.35
C LEU A 281 -0.14 15.16 -10.29
N THR A 282 0.34 13.92 -10.24
CA THR A 282 -0.06 12.92 -9.24
C THR A 282 0.36 13.36 -7.84
N ALA A 283 1.62 13.75 -7.68
CA ALA A 283 2.17 14.25 -6.42
C ALA A 283 1.47 15.54 -5.98
N ARG A 284 1.27 16.50 -6.90
CA ARG A 284 0.53 17.73 -6.60
C ARG A 284 -0.88 17.44 -6.08
N THR A 285 -1.62 16.55 -6.75
CA THR A 285 -2.99 16.21 -6.35
C THR A 285 -3.02 15.52 -4.98
N TYR A 286 -2.02 14.68 -4.68
CA TYR A 286 -1.89 14.03 -3.38
C TYR A 286 -1.58 15.03 -2.26
N HIS A 287 -0.59 15.90 -2.46
CA HIS A 287 -0.15 16.84 -1.44
C HIS A 287 -1.15 17.98 -1.19
N THR A 288 -1.90 18.41 -2.21
CA THR A 288 -3.02 19.36 -2.00
C THR A 288 -4.17 18.72 -1.21
N GLY A 289 -4.28 17.39 -1.22
CA GLY A 289 -5.30 16.65 -0.49
C GLY A 289 -6.72 16.74 -1.07
N VAL A 290 -6.88 17.29 -2.27
CA VAL A 290 -8.20 17.54 -2.86
C VAL A 290 -8.48 16.53 -3.96
N VAL A 291 -8.96 15.33 -3.59
CA VAL A 291 -9.50 14.35 -4.53
C VAL A 291 -11.02 14.39 -4.47
N ARG A 292 -11.67 15.09 -5.42
CA ARG A 292 -13.13 15.28 -5.43
C ARG A 292 -13.90 14.16 -6.10
N LYS A 293 -13.26 13.43 -7.00
CA LYS A 293 -13.85 12.34 -7.77
C LYS A 293 -13.09 11.05 -7.51
N ARG A 294 -13.82 9.95 -7.34
CA ARG A 294 -13.24 8.61 -7.25
C ARG A 294 -14.08 7.61 -8.00
N LEU A 295 -13.44 6.55 -8.48
CA LEU A 295 -14.09 5.35 -8.95
C LEU A 295 -14.76 4.69 -7.75
N MET A 296 -16.07 4.47 -7.82
CA MET A 296 -16.88 3.96 -6.73
C MET A 296 -17.81 2.85 -7.23
N PRO A 297 -18.06 1.83 -6.39
CA PRO A 297 -19.00 0.77 -6.70
C PRO A 297 -20.43 1.30 -6.72
N LEU A 298 -21.18 0.79 -7.69
CA LEU A 298 -22.59 1.05 -7.93
C LEU A 298 -23.38 -0.23 -7.67
N LEU A 299 -24.53 -0.08 -7.03
CA LEU A 299 -25.48 -1.17 -6.79
C LEU A 299 -26.82 -0.81 -7.44
N PHE A 300 -27.30 -1.66 -8.34
CA PHE A 300 -28.55 -1.47 -9.06
C PHE A 300 -29.69 -2.16 -8.30
N ASP A 301 -30.78 -1.43 -8.03
CA ASP A 301 -31.88 -1.91 -7.19
C ASP A 301 -32.91 -2.77 -7.95
N ASN A 302 -33.04 -2.56 -9.27
CA ASN A 302 -34.06 -3.22 -10.10
C ASN A 302 -33.40 -4.11 -11.16
N VAL A 303 -32.86 -5.25 -10.74
CA VAL A 303 -32.28 -6.24 -11.66
C VAL A 303 -33.17 -7.48 -11.65
N ILE A 304 -33.89 -7.71 -12.75
CA ILE A 304 -34.68 -8.93 -12.97
C ILE A 304 -33.74 -9.93 -13.65
N ASP A 305 -33.61 -11.14 -13.09
CA ASP A 305 -32.76 -12.22 -13.63
C ASP A 305 -31.29 -11.85 -13.92
N ASN A 306 -30.69 -10.95 -13.12
CA ASN A 306 -29.33 -10.42 -13.32
C ASN A 306 -29.12 -9.63 -14.64
N VAL A 307 -30.21 -9.26 -15.32
CA VAL A 307 -30.15 -8.46 -16.55
C VAL A 307 -30.64 -7.05 -16.24
N ILE A 308 -29.83 -6.06 -16.61
CA ILE A 308 -30.28 -4.67 -16.67
C ILE A 308 -30.91 -4.50 -18.06
N ASP A 309 -32.24 -4.37 -18.08
CA ASP A 309 -33.07 -4.37 -19.30
C ASP A 309 -32.72 -3.22 -20.28
N LYS A 310 -31.97 -2.22 -19.81
CA LYS A 310 -31.48 -1.11 -20.64
C LYS A 310 -29.97 -1.20 -20.84
N SER A 311 -29.55 -1.13 -22.10
CA SER A 311 -28.15 -0.90 -22.45
C SER A 311 -27.72 0.48 -21.97
N LEU A 312 -26.79 0.53 -21.03
CA LEU A 312 -26.22 1.76 -20.48
C LEU A 312 -24.95 2.13 -21.26
N ALA A 313 -24.88 3.37 -21.73
CA ALA A 313 -23.75 3.82 -22.53
C ALA A 313 -22.57 4.21 -21.63
N TYR A 314 -21.35 3.97 -22.10
CA TYR A 314 -20.14 4.42 -21.41
C TYR A 314 -20.16 5.95 -21.19
N ASP A 315 -19.63 6.41 -20.05
CA ASP A 315 -19.59 7.82 -19.66
C ASP A 315 -20.97 8.49 -19.46
N GLU A 316 -22.07 7.72 -19.46
CA GLU A 316 -23.40 8.23 -19.22
C GLU A 316 -23.51 8.90 -17.85
N LYS A 317 -24.25 10.02 -17.81
CA LYS A 317 -24.31 10.87 -16.62
C LYS A 317 -25.14 10.19 -15.54
N ILE A 318 -24.55 10.10 -14.35
CA ILE A 318 -25.28 9.69 -13.15
C ILE A 318 -25.80 10.96 -12.48
N LEU A 319 -27.11 11.04 -12.34
CA LEU A 319 -27.83 12.21 -11.85
C LEU A 319 -28.30 11.99 -10.42
N ASN A 320 -28.37 13.07 -9.63
CA ASN A 320 -29.03 13.07 -8.33
C ASN A 320 -30.52 13.44 -8.45
N GLU A 321 -31.23 13.48 -7.32
CA GLU A 321 -32.65 13.86 -7.24
C GLU A 321 -32.97 15.26 -7.79
N SER A 322 -31.97 16.15 -7.85
CA SER A 322 -32.11 17.50 -8.40
C SER A 322 -31.81 17.58 -9.91
N GLY A 323 -31.50 16.45 -10.56
CA GLY A 323 -31.11 16.40 -11.97
C GLY A 323 -29.65 16.81 -12.23
N ASN A 324 -28.84 17.02 -11.19
CA ASN A 324 -27.44 17.41 -11.33
C ASN A 324 -26.54 16.20 -11.61
N ALA A 325 -25.60 16.35 -12.55
CA ALA A 325 -24.63 15.29 -12.85
C ALA A 325 -23.55 15.16 -11.77
N VAL A 326 -23.63 14.09 -10.98
CA VAL A 326 -22.74 13.78 -9.86
C VAL A 326 -21.75 12.66 -10.16
N GLY A 327 -21.82 12.04 -11.34
CA GLY A 327 -20.86 11.05 -11.76
C GLY A 327 -20.99 10.66 -13.23
N LYS A 328 -20.13 9.74 -13.65
CA LYS A 328 -20.17 9.11 -14.97
C LYS A 328 -20.08 7.60 -14.85
N PHE A 329 -20.97 6.90 -15.53
CA PHE A 329 -21.01 5.45 -15.58
C PHE A 329 -19.78 4.87 -16.31
N ARG A 330 -19.27 3.74 -15.82
CA ARG A 330 -18.13 3.01 -16.40
C ARG A 330 -18.51 1.64 -16.90
N GLY A 331 -19.40 0.94 -16.21
CA GLY A 331 -19.84 -0.40 -16.59
C GLY A 331 -20.69 -1.02 -15.49
N CYS A 332 -21.44 -2.05 -15.86
CA CYS A 332 -22.21 -2.88 -14.94
C CYS A 332 -22.15 -4.33 -15.39
N VAL A 333 -22.22 -5.24 -14.42
CA VAL A 333 -22.41 -6.66 -14.63
C VAL A 333 -23.29 -7.19 -13.50
N ALA A 334 -24.37 -7.89 -13.86
CA ALA A 334 -25.48 -8.17 -12.94
C ALA A 334 -25.94 -6.89 -12.21
N LYS A 335 -26.04 -6.93 -10.88
CA LYS A 335 -26.40 -5.77 -10.05
C LYS A 335 -25.25 -4.87 -9.64
N TYR A 336 -24.01 -5.21 -10.00
CA TYR A 336 -22.82 -4.46 -9.59
C TYR A 336 -22.33 -3.59 -10.75
N GLY A 337 -21.89 -2.38 -10.45
CA GLY A 337 -21.27 -1.51 -11.45
C GLY A 337 -20.18 -0.64 -10.89
N LEU A 338 -19.58 0.15 -11.77
CA LEU A 338 -18.60 1.17 -11.43
C LEU A 338 -18.99 2.52 -12.02
N GLY A 339 -18.76 3.57 -11.23
CA GLY A 339 -18.94 4.94 -11.64
C GLY A 339 -17.78 5.81 -11.19
N LEU A 340 -17.37 6.77 -12.02
CA LEU A 340 -16.49 7.85 -11.59
C LEU A 340 -17.37 8.93 -10.95
N MET A 341 -17.45 8.91 -9.62
CA MET A 341 -18.39 9.69 -8.83
C MET A 341 -17.71 10.87 -8.16
N ARG A 342 -18.42 12.01 -8.05
CA ARG A 342 -18.04 13.07 -7.13
C ARG A 342 -18.38 12.64 -5.71
N ILE A 343 -17.39 12.58 -4.84
CA ILE A 343 -17.49 11.86 -3.56
C ILE A 343 -18.62 12.45 -2.69
N ASN A 344 -18.58 13.74 -2.40
CA ASN A 344 -19.50 14.36 -1.46
C ASN A 344 -20.92 14.42 -2.03
N GLU A 345 -21.05 14.83 -3.29
CA GLU A 345 -22.34 14.98 -3.96
C GLU A 345 -23.05 13.64 -4.17
N SER A 346 -22.30 12.57 -4.45
CA SER A 346 -22.90 11.23 -4.62
C SER A 346 -23.26 10.57 -3.30
N LEU A 347 -22.47 10.75 -2.24
CA LEU A 347 -22.77 10.20 -0.91
C LEU A 347 -23.89 10.95 -0.19
N SER A 348 -24.10 12.23 -0.51
CA SER A 348 -25.17 13.05 0.08
C SER A 348 -26.50 12.95 -0.68
N ALA A 349 -26.48 12.41 -1.91
CA ALA A 349 -27.67 12.26 -2.73
C ALA A 349 -28.62 11.22 -2.10
N ARG A 350 -29.91 11.54 -2.03
CA ARG A 350 -30.92 10.60 -1.54
C ARG A 350 -31.21 9.51 -2.57
N GLN A 351 -31.11 9.85 -3.84
CA GLN A 351 -31.36 8.95 -4.95
C GLN A 351 -30.40 9.27 -6.09
N LEU A 352 -29.85 8.23 -6.71
CA LEU A 352 -29.06 8.36 -7.92
C LEU A 352 -29.73 7.60 -9.05
N ASN A 353 -29.58 8.13 -10.27
CA ASN A 353 -30.19 7.54 -11.45
C ASN A 353 -29.25 7.62 -12.66
N VAL A 354 -29.28 6.58 -13.48
CA VAL A 354 -28.63 6.53 -14.79
C VAL A 354 -29.65 6.02 -15.82
N SER A 355 -29.99 6.83 -16.83
CA SER A 355 -31.01 6.54 -17.87
C SER A 355 -32.34 5.96 -17.38
N GLY A 356 -32.82 6.48 -16.25
CA GLY A 356 -34.07 6.07 -15.62
C GLY A 356 -33.93 4.87 -14.68
N ILE A 357 -32.74 4.30 -14.51
CA ILE A 357 -32.48 3.19 -13.58
C ILE A 357 -31.93 3.73 -12.27
N ASN A 358 -32.56 3.34 -11.16
CA ASN A 358 -32.10 3.70 -9.82
C ASN A 358 -30.83 2.93 -9.46
N VAL A 359 -29.87 3.67 -8.92
CA VAL A 359 -28.56 3.15 -8.52
C VAL A 359 -28.20 3.72 -7.15
N ARG A 360 -27.45 2.95 -6.38
CA ARG A 360 -26.85 3.38 -5.12
C ARG A 360 -25.33 3.35 -5.23
N VAL A 361 -24.69 4.38 -4.71
CA VAL A 361 -23.23 4.39 -4.53
C VAL A 361 -22.91 3.69 -3.21
N VAL A 362 -21.98 2.75 -3.25
CA VAL A 362 -21.49 2.05 -2.05
C VAL A 362 -20.10 2.59 -1.72
N LYS A 363 -19.80 2.79 -0.43
CA LYS A 363 -18.44 3.07 0.01
C LYS A 363 -17.69 1.74 0.10
N PRO A 364 -16.55 1.55 -0.58
CA PRO A 364 -15.76 0.34 -0.42
C PRO A 364 -15.29 0.17 1.03
N ALA A 365 -15.41 -1.03 1.59
CA ALA A 365 -15.03 -1.31 2.98
C ALA A 365 -13.54 -1.08 3.26
N TRP A 366 -12.69 -1.25 2.24
CA TRP A 366 -11.24 -1.04 2.31
C TRP A 366 -10.84 0.45 2.22
N LYS A 367 -11.79 1.38 2.01
CA LYS A 367 -11.49 2.83 1.99
C LYS A 367 -11.39 3.39 3.42
N LYS A 368 -10.34 4.16 3.71
CA LYS A 368 -10.14 4.84 5.01
C LYS A 368 -11.33 5.74 5.42
N GLU A 369 -11.55 5.87 6.74
CA GLU A 369 -12.61 6.73 7.32
C GLU A 369 -12.24 8.22 7.41
N GLU A 370 -10.94 8.55 7.49
CA GLU A 370 -10.43 9.88 7.85
C GLU A 370 -10.65 10.99 6.80
N ASP A 371 -11.09 10.67 5.58
CA ASP A 371 -11.34 11.64 4.50
C ASP A 371 -12.74 12.31 4.54
N LEU A 372 -13.49 12.16 5.65
CA LEU A 372 -14.89 12.61 5.77
C LEU A 372 -15.10 13.96 6.47
N VAL A 373 -14.06 14.69 6.89
CA VAL A 373 -14.24 15.99 7.56
C VAL A 373 -13.32 17.05 6.97
N SER A 374 -13.82 17.75 5.95
CA SER A 374 -13.43 19.14 5.71
C SER A 374 -14.52 19.88 4.94
N THR A 375 -15.48 20.43 5.66
CA THR A 375 -16.21 21.63 5.22
C THR A 375 -16.21 22.58 6.42
N PRO A 376 -15.58 23.77 6.35
CA PRO A 376 -15.77 24.76 7.39
C PRO A 376 -17.17 25.36 7.20
N ALA A 377 -18.13 24.92 8.03
CA ALA A 377 -19.33 25.69 8.28
C ALA A 377 -18.93 26.99 9.01
N GLY A 378 -19.57 28.09 8.61
CA GLY A 378 -19.17 29.46 8.96
C GLY A 378 -19.05 29.73 10.46
N LYS A 379 -18.21 30.72 10.78
CA LYS A 379 -18.27 31.44 12.06
C LYS A 379 -18.28 32.94 11.78
N SER A 380 -19.48 33.49 11.92
CA SER A 380 -19.75 34.84 12.35
C SER A 380 -19.22 35.05 13.79
N GLY A 381 -18.86 36.29 14.09
CA GLY A 381 -19.09 36.87 15.42
C GLY A 381 -18.06 36.61 16.53
N ILE A 382 -17.11 37.55 16.65
CA ILE A 382 -16.97 38.44 17.82
C ILE A 382 -16.44 37.88 19.17
N ASN A 383 -15.44 38.64 19.66
CA ASN A 383 -14.97 38.91 21.03
C ASN A 383 -13.84 38.09 21.67
N GLU A 384 -12.68 38.77 21.67
CA GLU A 384 -11.70 38.85 22.74
C GLU A 384 -12.33 38.84 24.14
N ARG A 385 -11.74 38.04 25.03
CA ARG A 385 -11.59 38.40 26.46
C ARG A 385 -10.48 37.56 27.10
N THR A 386 -9.44 38.31 27.46
CA THR A 386 -8.44 38.16 28.51
C THR A 386 -8.75 37.08 29.57
N GLN A 387 -7.78 36.19 29.82
CA GLN A 387 -7.69 35.42 31.05
C GLN A 387 -6.41 35.78 31.79
N GLN A 388 -6.62 36.25 33.02
CA GLN A 388 -5.63 36.44 34.07
C GLN A 388 -5.17 35.10 34.64
N ASP A 389 -3.91 35.09 35.02
CA ASP A 389 -3.20 34.05 35.75
C ASP A 389 -3.93 33.60 37.03
N THR A 390 -3.98 32.29 37.26
CA THR A 390 -3.79 31.72 38.60
C THR A 390 -2.98 30.44 38.48
N SER A 391 -1.88 30.45 39.22
CA SER A 391 -0.82 29.45 39.27
C SER A 391 -1.19 28.27 40.17
N THR A 392 -0.89 27.06 39.72
CA THR A 392 -0.51 25.97 40.63
C THR A 392 0.60 25.16 39.99
N SER A 393 1.75 25.24 40.62
CA SER A 393 3.06 24.76 40.20
C SER A 393 3.20 23.25 40.40
N GLN A 394 3.43 22.52 39.30
CA GLN A 394 4.28 21.35 39.30
C GLN A 394 5.34 21.53 38.21
N GLN A 395 6.59 21.64 38.65
CA GLN A 395 7.77 21.82 37.81
C GLN A 395 8.03 20.55 36.99
N THR A 396 7.91 20.66 35.67
CA THR A 396 8.66 19.82 34.72
C THR A 396 9.26 20.73 33.66
N ALA A 397 10.58 20.62 33.50
CA ALA A 397 11.44 21.52 32.74
C ALA A 397 10.94 21.79 31.30
N THR A 398 11.18 23.02 30.89
CA THR A 398 10.82 23.65 29.62
C THR A 398 11.43 22.96 28.40
N ASN A 399 10.70 22.02 27.80
CA ASN A 399 10.98 21.51 26.45
C ASN A 399 10.38 22.43 25.38
N VAL A 400 10.73 23.71 25.41
CA VAL A 400 10.28 24.72 24.44
C VAL A 400 11.34 24.88 23.36
N GLY A 401 10.90 25.11 22.12
CA GLY A 401 11.73 25.06 20.91
C GLY A 401 13.04 25.84 20.95
N GLY A 402 13.98 25.45 20.08
CA GLY A 402 15.32 26.01 20.01
C GLY A 402 16.03 25.67 18.71
N THR A 403 17.35 25.77 18.67
CA THR A 403 18.14 25.43 17.46
C THR A 403 18.86 24.10 17.66
N PHE A 404 18.58 23.14 16.78
CA PHE A 404 19.29 21.88 16.67
C PHE A 404 20.52 22.09 15.79
N THR A 405 21.70 21.66 16.25
CA THR A 405 22.93 21.65 15.46
C THR A 405 23.52 20.24 15.52
N CYS A 406 23.67 19.60 14.37
CA CYS A 406 24.34 18.30 14.31
C CYS A 406 25.84 18.45 14.59
N SER A 407 26.41 17.62 15.45
CA SER A 407 27.84 17.66 15.75
C SER A 407 28.75 17.03 14.68
N PHE A 408 28.18 16.45 13.62
CA PHE A 408 28.90 15.66 12.62
C PHE A 408 28.59 16.07 11.16
N CYS A 409 27.72 17.06 10.96
CA CYS A 409 27.49 17.66 9.65
C CYS A 409 27.00 19.10 9.81
N PRO A 410 26.96 19.91 8.74
CA PRO A 410 26.53 21.31 8.80
C PRO A 410 25.05 21.55 9.12
N LEU A 411 24.24 20.50 9.34
CA LEU A 411 22.80 20.63 9.57
C LEU A 411 22.53 21.41 10.85
N LYS A 412 21.89 22.58 10.68
CA LYS A 412 21.46 23.46 11.76
C LYS A 412 20.05 23.96 11.45
N GLU A 413 19.08 23.59 12.27
CA GLU A 413 17.66 23.87 12.03
C GLU A 413 16.91 24.19 13.32
N HIS A 414 15.80 24.92 13.21
CA HIS A 414 14.93 25.16 14.36
C HIS A 414 14.12 23.91 14.71
N TYR A 415 13.99 23.59 16.00
CA TYR A 415 13.08 22.57 16.50
C TYR A 415 12.02 23.20 17.40
N ASP A 416 10.77 22.77 17.26
CA ASP A 416 9.64 23.23 18.07
C ASP A 416 9.56 22.53 19.43
N TYR A 417 10.07 21.30 19.53
CA TYR A 417 10.01 20.48 20.74
C TYR A 417 11.14 19.46 20.84
N LYS A 418 11.65 19.24 22.05
CA LYS A 418 12.54 18.12 22.36
C LYS A 418 11.85 17.17 23.33
N GLY A 419 11.74 15.89 22.98
CA GLY A 419 11.24 14.86 23.89
C GLY A 419 10.53 13.71 23.19
N VAL A 420 10.00 12.78 24.00
CA VAL A 420 9.36 11.55 23.51
C VAL A 420 7.91 11.73 23.03
N ARG A 421 7.23 12.79 23.48
CA ARG A 421 5.81 13.06 23.17
C ARG A 421 5.61 14.52 22.78
N PRO A 422 5.69 14.87 21.49
CA PRO A 422 5.48 16.24 21.04
C PRO A 422 4.03 16.70 21.31
N PRO A 423 3.83 17.89 21.93
CA PRO A 423 2.51 18.34 22.36
C PRO A 423 1.56 18.63 21.18
N PHE A 424 2.12 18.93 20.01
CA PHE A 424 1.41 19.19 18.74
C PHE A 424 1.18 17.93 17.89
N ALA A 425 1.69 16.76 18.30
CA ALA A 425 1.46 15.48 17.63
C ALA A 425 1.24 14.36 18.67
N ARG A 426 0.15 14.49 19.44
CA ARG A 426 -0.17 13.64 20.61
C ARG A 426 -0.33 12.15 20.30
N GLN A 427 -0.54 11.77 19.04
CA GLN A 427 -0.64 10.37 18.61
C GLN A 427 0.73 9.67 18.46
N LEU A 428 1.84 10.43 18.52
CA LEU A 428 3.19 9.89 18.32
C LEU A 428 3.95 9.82 19.66
N VAL A 429 4.54 8.66 19.93
CA VAL A 429 5.41 8.41 21.07
C VAL A 429 6.72 7.83 20.56
N TYR A 430 7.81 8.54 20.77
CA TYR A 430 9.15 8.10 20.37
C TYR A 430 9.80 7.23 21.46
N SER A 431 10.65 6.30 21.02
CA SER A 431 11.45 5.46 21.92
C SER A 431 12.62 6.20 22.58
N GLU A 432 12.92 7.42 22.13
CA GLU A 432 13.99 8.29 22.65
C GLU A 432 13.57 9.77 22.58
N GLU A 433 14.27 10.63 23.32
CA GLU A 433 14.05 12.07 23.23
C GLU A 433 14.56 12.62 21.89
N CYS A 434 13.63 13.00 21.03
CA CYS A 434 13.92 13.50 19.70
C CYS A 434 13.81 15.02 19.65
N TYR A 435 14.63 15.65 18.81
CA TYR A 435 14.42 17.01 18.34
C TYR A 435 13.40 16.99 17.21
N VAL A 436 12.28 17.65 17.42
CA VAL A 436 11.12 17.61 16.53
C VAL A 436 10.73 19.03 16.14
N MET A 437 10.50 19.25 14.86
CA MET A 437 9.89 20.47 14.34
C MET A 437 8.56 20.17 13.67
N LYS A 438 7.68 21.16 13.61
CA LYS A 438 6.51 21.13 12.73
C LYS A 438 7.02 21.24 11.30
N ASP A 439 6.44 20.45 10.41
CA ASP A 439 6.78 20.55 8.99
C ASP A 439 6.33 21.92 8.45
N PRO A 440 7.26 22.80 8.03
CA PRO A 440 6.92 24.14 7.54
C PRO A 440 6.18 24.11 6.19
N PHE A 441 6.21 22.99 5.48
CA PHE A 441 5.52 22.80 4.20
C PHE A 441 4.16 22.14 4.35
N SER A 442 3.81 21.73 5.57
CA SER A 442 2.52 21.13 5.86
C SER A 442 1.44 22.19 6.05
N LEU A 443 0.25 21.92 5.49
CA LEU A 443 -0.93 22.77 5.68
C LEU A 443 -1.22 22.93 7.19
N PRO A 444 -1.64 24.13 7.64
CA PRO A 444 -2.03 24.34 9.04
C PRO A 444 -3.12 23.31 9.41
N ASN A 445 -2.93 22.66 10.55
CA ASN A 445 -3.81 21.61 11.14
C ASN A 445 -3.58 20.15 10.71
N ARG A 446 -2.61 19.83 9.84
CA ARG A 446 -2.26 18.41 9.57
C ARG A 446 -1.33 17.76 10.60
N GLY A 447 -0.71 18.56 11.49
CA GLY A 447 0.10 18.05 12.59
C GLY A 447 1.30 17.18 12.16
N GLN A 448 1.77 17.33 10.91
CA GLN A 448 2.94 16.61 10.43
C GLN A 448 4.20 17.22 11.06
N ILE A 449 5.11 16.33 11.45
CA ILE A 449 6.30 16.69 12.21
C ILE A 449 7.52 16.06 11.56
N LEU A 450 8.64 16.78 11.60
CA LEU A 450 9.93 16.31 11.15
C LEU A 450 10.80 16.03 12.38
N VAL A 451 11.43 14.85 12.39
CA VAL A 451 12.45 14.51 13.39
C VAL A 451 13.80 14.90 12.83
N LEU A 452 14.48 15.85 13.47
CA LEU A 452 15.80 16.32 13.03
C LEU A 452 16.90 15.37 13.48
N GLY A 453 16.77 14.82 14.69
CA GLY A 453 17.77 13.98 15.31
C GLY A 453 17.47 13.69 16.77
N ALA A 454 18.44 13.11 17.47
CA ALA A 454 18.40 12.91 18.92
C ALA A 454 19.82 13.02 19.49
N ASN A 455 19.94 12.99 20.81
CA ASN A 455 21.24 12.90 21.46
C ASN A 455 21.82 11.49 21.31
N CYS A 456 23.12 11.39 21.05
CA CYS A 456 23.83 10.11 21.11
C CYS A 456 23.71 9.52 22.51
N SER A 457 23.31 8.25 22.63
CA SER A 457 23.12 7.59 23.92
C SER A 457 24.42 7.33 24.71
N VAL A 458 25.58 7.62 24.13
CA VAL A 458 26.88 7.41 24.77
C VAL A 458 27.57 8.74 25.09
N CYS A 459 27.70 9.63 24.11
CA CYS A 459 28.42 10.90 24.29
C CYS A 459 27.49 12.12 24.40
N GLU A 460 26.17 11.94 24.36
CA GLU A 460 25.12 12.98 24.48
C GLU A 460 25.14 14.11 23.44
N HIS A 461 26.08 14.08 22.49
CA HIS A 461 26.12 15.04 21.38
C HIS A 461 24.87 14.91 20.50
N ALA A 462 24.33 16.04 20.06
CA ALA A 462 23.19 16.10 19.17
C ALA A 462 23.59 15.60 17.77
N VAL A 463 22.90 14.57 17.28
CA VAL A 463 23.20 13.94 16.00
C VAL A 463 21.96 13.79 15.14
N CYS A 464 22.06 14.18 13.86
CA CYS A 464 20.93 14.15 12.96
C CYS A 464 20.61 12.71 12.51
N LEU A 465 19.44 12.52 11.88
CA LEU A 465 19.04 11.21 11.36
C LEU A 465 20.04 10.63 10.33
N GLY A 466 20.72 11.49 9.56
CA GLY A 466 21.70 11.07 8.56
C GLY A 466 23.04 10.64 9.17
N CYS A 467 23.50 11.33 10.21
CA CYS A 467 24.80 11.10 10.85
C CYS A 467 24.70 10.17 12.07
N SER A 468 23.71 9.29 12.12
CA SER A 468 23.52 8.41 13.27
C SER A 468 22.94 7.06 12.91
N ILE A 469 23.05 6.13 13.84
CA ILE A 469 22.49 4.78 13.74
C ILE A 469 21.54 4.58 14.88
N PHE A 470 20.33 4.12 14.57
CA PHE A 470 19.33 3.73 15.55
C PHE A 470 19.25 2.20 15.61
N TYR A 471 19.29 1.65 16.82
CA TYR A 471 19.00 0.24 17.08
C TYR A 471 17.92 0.13 18.17
N THR A 472 18.33 0.21 19.43
CA THR A 472 17.44 0.44 20.60
C THR A 472 17.48 1.89 21.06
N ARG A 473 18.61 2.55 20.84
CA ARG A 473 18.86 3.98 21.03
C ARG A 473 19.71 4.49 19.87
N ARG A 474 19.87 5.81 19.76
CA ARG A 474 20.71 6.44 18.76
C ARG A 474 22.17 6.55 19.17
N PHE A 475 23.06 6.26 18.22
CA PHE A 475 24.51 6.37 18.39
C PHE A 475 25.10 7.25 17.29
N CYS A 476 26.03 8.13 17.65
CA CYS A 476 26.84 8.87 16.68
C CYS A 476 27.87 7.94 16.00
N PRO A 477 28.48 8.35 14.87
CA PRO A 477 29.35 7.49 14.09
C PRO A 477 30.58 7.01 14.88
N LYS A 478 31.15 7.87 15.73
CA LYS A 478 32.30 7.54 16.58
C LYS A 478 31.92 6.53 17.66
N CYS A 479 30.87 6.79 18.43
CA CYS A 479 30.40 5.87 19.47
C CYS A 479 29.90 4.53 18.92
N ALA A 480 29.27 4.53 17.74
CA ALA A 480 28.84 3.30 17.08
C ALA A 480 30.04 2.45 16.62
N SER A 481 31.09 3.09 16.10
CA SER A 481 32.33 2.42 15.70
C SER A 481 33.08 1.83 16.91
N SER A 482 33.25 2.61 17.98
CA SER A 482 33.91 2.13 19.21
C SER A 482 33.17 0.99 19.93
N ASN A 483 31.86 0.84 19.69
CA ASN A 483 31.02 -0.20 20.30
C ASN A 483 30.51 -1.22 19.28
N MET A 484 31.13 -1.32 18.11
CA MET A 484 30.66 -2.15 16.99
C MET A 484 30.46 -3.62 17.38
N GLN A 485 31.27 -4.15 18.30
CA GLN A 485 31.17 -5.53 18.80
C GLN A 485 29.87 -5.83 19.56
N TYR A 486 29.19 -4.82 20.11
CA TYR A 486 27.93 -4.96 20.83
C TYR A 486 26.70 -4.68 19.94
N LEU A 487 26.93 -4.26 18.69
CA LEU A 487 25.87 -3.96 17.72
C LEU A 487 25.72 -5.13 16.73
N PRO A 488 24.50 -5.40 16.23
CA PRO A 488 24.26 -6.46 15.26
C PRO A 488 25.18 -6.37 14.02
N PRO A 489 25.72 -7.49 13.51
CA PRO A 489 26.62 -7.49 12.35
C PRO A 489 26.07 -6.78 11.11
N GLN A 490 24.75 -6.78 10.93
CA GLN A 490 24.05 -6.13 9.82
C GLN A 490 24.27 -4.60 9.80
N LEU A 491 24.59 -3.99 10.95
CA LEU A 491 24.85 -2.55 11.04
C LEU A 491 26.32 -2.19 10.75
N HIS A 492 27.24 -3.15 10.74
CA HIS A 492 28.69 -2.89 10.69
C HIS A 492 29.15 -2.25 9.37
N SER A 493 28.52 -2.57 8.25
CA SER A 493 28.79 -1.91 6.95
C SER A 493 28.39 -0.43 7.00
N ARG A 494 27.19 -0.15 7.55
CA ARG A 494 26.65 1.20 7.69
C ARG A 494 27.45 2.04 8.70
N ILE A 495 27.88 1.45 9.82
CA ILE A 495 28.78 2.09 10.80
C ILE A 495 30.06 2.55 10.09
N ARG A 496 30.74 1.65 9.37
CA ARG A 496 31.99 1.96 8.67
C ARG A 496 31.83 3.08 7.64
N ASN A 497 30.72 3.10 6.89
CA ASN A 497 30.45 4.16 5.92
C ASN A 497 30.18 5.51 6.59
N LEU A 498 29.41 5.53 7.67
CA LEU A 498 29.10 6.76 8.41
C LEU A 498 30.33 7.34 9.13
N THR A 499 31.22 6.49 9.65
CA THR A 499 32.48 6.96 10.25
C THR A 499 33.37 7.62 9.20
N LYS A 500 33.51 7.00 8.01
CA LYS A 500 34.29 7.59 6.90
C LYS A 500 33.78 8.97 6.47
N GLN A 501 32.47 9.17 6.47
CA GLN A 501 31.84 10.45 6.12
C GLN A 501 31.93 11.51 7.22
N ALA A 502 32.21 11.11 8.46
CA ALA A 502 32.34 12.02 9.59
C ALA A 502 33.79 12.49 9.81
N ASP A 503 34.76 11.76 9.27
CA ASP A 503 36.19 12.08 9.31
C ASP A 503 36.67 12.81 8.03
N SER A 504 35.80 12.92 7.02
CA SER A 504 35.96 13.73 5.80
C SER A 504 35.30 15.09 5.96
#